data_AF-A0A4R1UEE3-F1
#
_entry.id   AF-A0A4R1UEE3-F1
#
_cell.length_a   1.000
_cell.length_b   1.000
_cell.length_c   1.000
_cell.angle_alpha   90.00
_cell.angle_beta   90.00
_cell.angle_gamma   90.00
#
_symmetry.space_group_name_H-M   'P 1'
#
loop_
_entity.id
_entity.type
_entity.pdbx_description
1 polymer ?
#
loop_
_entity_poly.entity_id
_entity_poly.type
_entity_poly.pdbx_seq_one_letter_code
_entity_poly.pdbx_strand_id
1 'polypeptide(L)' 'MSIKGEIKEAAGYVKEEANEHGKSAKSQQKAQEGRDLRNEGRIEDGKPPKTGKPGSDKA' A
#
# COMPACT_ATOMS: atom_id res chain seq x y z
N MET A 1 8.20 8.23 -13.97
CA MET A 1 8.22 7.24 -12.87
C MET A 1 9.53 7.41 -12.12
N SER A 2 9.45 7.56 -10.81
CA SER A 2 10.57 7.73 -9.89
C SER A 2 10.86 6.37 -9.25
N ILE A 3 12.12 5.94 -9.28
CA ILE A 3 12.57 4.69 -8.61
C ILE A 3 12.17 4.67 -7.13
N LYS A 4 12.09 5.86 -6.49
CA LYS A 4 11.62 5.99 -5.11
C LYS A 4 10.13 5.68 -4.94
N GLY A 5 9.31 6.08 -5.91
CA GLY A 5 7.86 5.85 -5.90
C GLY A 5 7.53 4.35 -6.04
N GLU A 6 8.21 3.66 -6.97
CA GLU A 6 8.05 2.21 -7.15
C GLU A 6 8.45 1.40 -5.91
N ILE A 7 9.54 1.79 -5.22
CA ILE A 7 9.96 1.13 -3.98
C ILE A 7 8.92 1.33 -2.86
N LYS A 8 8.34 2.54 -2.75
CA LYS A 8 7.26 2.83 -1.78
C LYS A 8 5.98 2.04 -2.09
N GLU A 9 5.62 1.94 -3.37
CA GLU A 9 4.50 1.08 -3.81
C GLU A 9 4.72 -0.39 -3.46
N ALA A 10 5.90 -0.94 -3.73
CA ALA A 10 6.19 -2.34 -3.43
C ALA A 10 6.25 -2.61 -1.92
N ALA A 11 6.92 -1.74 -1.15
CA ALA A 11 7.04 -1.89 0.30
C ALA A 11 5.68 -1.76 1.00
N GLY A 12 4.83 -0.83 0.54
CA GLY A 12 3.49 -0.65 1.07
C GLY A 12 2.58 -1.85 0.74
N TYR A 13 2.75 -2.43 -0.45
CA TYR A 13 2.02 -3.63 -0.88
C TYR A 13 2.32 -4.82 0.04
N VAL A 14 3.61 -5.10 0.26
CA VAL A 14 4.05 -6.20 1.13
C VAL A 14 3.61 -5.98 2.57
N LYS A 15 3.69 -4.75 3.07
CA LYS A 15 3.31 -4.42 4.45
C LYS A 15 1.80 -4.56 4.67
N GLU A 16 0.99 -4.20 3.67
CA GLU A 16 -0.45 -4.39 3.74
C GLU A 16 -0.84 -5.87 3.65
N GLU A 17 -0.33 -6.61 2.67
CA GLU A 17 -0.66 -8.03 2.49
C GLU A 17 -0.23 -8.87 3.71
N ALA A 18 0.93 -8.57 4.30
CA ALA A 18 1.42 -9.26 5.50
C ALA A 18 0.58 -9.02 6.76
N ASN A 19 -0.23 -7.95 6.80
CA ASN A 19 -1.01 -7.58 7.99
C ASN A 19 -2.53 -7.54 7.75
N GLU A 20 -3.00 -7.72 6.50
CA GLU A 20 -4.40 -7.64 6.10
C GLU A 20 -5.29 -8.63 6.88
N HIS A 21 -4.77 -9.80 7.22
CA HIS A 21 -5.51 -10.82 7.96
C HIS A 21 -5.34 -10.76 9.49
N GLY A 22 -4.48 -9.87 9.99
CA GLY A 22 -4.23 -9.74 11.41
C GLY A 22 -5.39 -9.00 12.10
N LYS A 23 -6.06 -9.67 13.05
CA LYS A 23 -7.20 -9.11 13.80
C LYS A 23 -6.79 -8.17 14.95
N SER A 24 -5.49 -7.99 15.19
CA SER A 24 -4.99 -7.11 16.24
C SER A 24 -5.00 -5.65 15.77
N ALA A 25 -5.23 -4.70 16.68
CA ALA A 25 -5.17 -3.26 16.36
C ALA A 25 -3.82 -2.87 15.73
N LYS A 26 -2.73 -3.52 16.14
CA LYS A 26 -1.38 -3.32 15.60
C LYS A 26 -1.25 -3.83 14.15
N SER A 27 -1.89 -4.95 13.83
CA SER A 27 -1.94 -5.46 12.46
C SER A 27 -2.77 -4.55 11.55
N GLN A 28 -3.92 -4.07 12.03
CA GLN A 28 -4.74 -3.12 11.29
C GLN A 28 -4.02 -1.78 11.03
N GLN A 29 -3.28 -1.26 12.02
CA GLN A 29 -2.42 -0.09 11.85
C GLN A 29 -1.35 -0.32 10.79
N LYS A 30 -0.63 -1.45 10.84
CA LYS A 30 0.38 -1.77 9.82
C LYS A 30 -0.21 -1.92 8.41
N ALA A 31 -1.42 -2.45 8.30
CA ALA A 31 -2.13 -2.52 7.02
C ALA A 31 -2.48 -1.12 6.49
N GLN A 32 -2.89 -0.20 7.37
CA GLN A 32 -3.12 1.19 6.99
C GLN A 32 -1.82 1.90 6.59
N GLU A 33 -0.74 1.72 7.35
CA GLU A 33 0.58 2.24 6.98
C GLU A 33 1.06 1.70 5.62
N GLY A 34 0.72 0.45 5.29
CA GLY A 34 0.96 -0.13 3.97
C GLY A 34 0.20 0.61 2.85
N ARG A 35 -1.10 0.89 3.05
CA ARG A 35 -1.91 1.70 2.12
C ARG A 35 -1.34 3.08 1.89
N ASP A 36 -0.98 3.75 2.98
CA ASP A 36 -0.49 5.12 2.94
C ASP A 36 0.84 5.18 2.18
N LEU A 37 1.76 4.25 2.45
CA LEU A 37 3.05 4.16 1.74
C LEU A 37 2.89 3.86 0.25
N ARG A 38 1.92 3.00 -0.12
CA ARG A 38 1.61 2.76 -1.54
C ARG A 38 1.06 3.99 -2.23
N ASN A 39 0.15 4.68 -1.56
CA ASN A 39 -0.47 5.86 -2.12
C ASN A 39 0.53 7.01 -2.23
N GLU A 40 1.45 7.14 -1.28
CA GLU A 40 2.58 8.05 -1.36
C GLU A 40 3.46 7.74 -2.59
N GLY A 41 3.83 6.48 -2.80
CA GLY A 41 4.60 6.06 -3.98
C GLY A 41 3.89 6.39 -5.30
N ARG A 42 2.56 6.18 -5.36
CA ARG A 42 1.73 6.54 -6.52
C ARG A 42 1.70 8.04 -6.77
N ILE A 43 1.51 8.84 -5.72
CA ILE A 43 1.48 10.30 -5.80
C ILE A 43 2.83 10.85 -6.28
N GLU A 44 3.94 10.31 -5.76
CA GLU A 44 5.30 10.65 -6.22
C GLU A 44 5.52 10.30 -7.69
N ASP A 45 4.85 9.27 -8.18
CA ASP A 45 4.83 8.85 -9.58
C ASP A 45 3.83 9.64 -10.45
N GLY A 46 3.07 10.58 -9.87
CA GLY A 46 2.02 11.34 -10.55
C GLY A 46 0.77 10.52 -10.87
N LYS A 47 0.60 9.36 -10.24
CA LYS A 47 -0.56 8.47 -10.40
C LYS A 47 -1.59 8.75 -9.29
N PRO A 48 -2.89 8.62 -9.57
CA PRO A 48 -3.92 8.76 -8.54
C PRO A 48 -3.78 7.67 -7.46
N PRO A 49 -4.06 7.97 -6.18
CA PRO A 49 -3.97 7.00 -5.09
C PRO A 49 -4.98 5.86 -5.26
N LYS A 50 -4.69 4.69 -4.71
CA LYS A 50 -5.61 3.55 -4.65
C LYS A 50 -6.40 3.59 -3.35
N THR A 51 -7.73 3.51 -3.48
CA THR A 51 -8.66 3.43 -2.36
C THR A 51 -9.07 1.99 -2.03
N GLY A 52 -8.79 1.04 -2.95
CA GLY A 52 -9.06 -0.38 -2.79
C GLY A 52 -7.96 -1.13 -2.03
N LYS A 53 -8.32 -2.32 -1.52
CA LYS A 53 -7.36 -3.25 -0.90
C LYS A 53 -6.43 -3.88 -1.95
N PRO A 54 -5.20 -4.30 -1.58
CA PRO A 54 -4.33 -5.10 -2.43
C PRO A 54 -5.12 -6.26 -3.06
N GLY A 55 -4.90 -6.52 -4.34
CA GLY A 55 -5.56 -7.64 -5.03
C GLY A 55 -7.06 -7.47 -5.29
N SER A 56 -7.69 -6.36 -4.89
CA SER A 56 -9.08 -6.05 -5.25
C SER A 56 -9.23 -5.56 -6.69
N ASP A 57 -8.13 -5.08 -7.30
CA ASP A 57 -8.07 -4.68 -8.71
C ASP A 57 -7.87 -5.90 -9.66
N LYS A 58 -8.52 -7.04 -9.39
CA LYS A 58 -8.62 -8.11 -10.39
C LYS A 58 -9.75 -7.78 -11.35
N ALA A 59 -9.43 -7.13 -12.45
CA ALA A 59 -10.20 -7.10 -13.69
C ALA A 59 -9.22 -7.11 -14.87
#